data_AF-A0A1V5LFT4-F1
#
_entry.id   AF-A0A1V5LFT4-F1
#
_cell.length_a   1.000
_cell.length_b   1.000
_cell.length_c   1.000
_cell.angle_alpha   90.00
_cell.angle_beta   90.00
_cell.angle_gamma   90.00
#
_symmetry.space_group_name_H-M   'P 1'
#
loop_
_entity.id
_entity.type
_entity.pdbx_description
1 polymer ?
#
loop_
_entity_poly.entity_id
_entity_poly.type
_entity_poly.pdbx_seq_one_letter_code
_entity_poly.pdbx_strand_id
1 'polypeptide(L)'
;MAPAEYQEYLYLHQVAVVNRLPQDDATYQRLMRQLEQRNAPIPERVEKMVAFWNGRLGVDDVRKLPRYNPAGIYQYDTRRRRAGEAIGYRRSERFDLDVAKEMRGYNLMHQIVGEDADAYVSMVDLALSHNGSLLSTTEKLRIGLKPGGMSPEADIASGGANYVFTRWRPDPRGAKSKREMGFYLKPSVAQRTDTIVYETDHYGRCHGDHVVRKHVAAPAQWKRIAETSSNNETILKHNVTLLDNLDCLVLDSPEAKRRMLEVFRKHGVTALPDGRKVEEIIHVIPGAKRSYSGW
;
A
#
# COMPACT_ATOMS: atom_id res chain seq x y z
N MET A 1 20.34 -14.86 -9.54
CA MET A 1 19.90 -13.45 -9.43
C MET A 1 19.89 -12.88 -10.84
N ALA A 2 18.85 -12.16 -11.28
CA ALA A 2 18.84 -11.57 -12.62
C ALA A 2 19.94 -10.49 -12.74
N PRO A 3 20.56 -10.29 -13.91
CA PRO A 3 21.54 -9.20 -14.13
C PRO A 3 20.96 -7.83 -13.76
N ALA A 4 21.80 -6.92 -13.23
CA ALA A 4 21.35 -5.61 -12.73
C ALA A 4 20.58 -4.80 -13.78
N GLU A 5 21.04 -4.82 -15.03
CA GLU A 5 20.41 -4.12 -16.16
C GLU A 5 19.00 -4.68 -16.46
N TYR A 6 18.79 -5.99 -16.27
CA TYR A 6 17.48 -6.60 -16.42
C TYR A 6 16.53 -6.17 -15.30
N GLN A 7 17.05 -6.02 -14.08
CA GLN A 7 16.28 -5.50 -12.95
C GLN A 7 15.87 -4.04 -13.19
N GLU A 8 16.78 -3.22 -13.71
CA GLU A 8 16.52 -1.82 -14.07
C GLU A 8 15.48 -1.70 -15.20
N TYR A 9 15.60 -2.51 -16.24
CA TYR A 9 14.60 -2.56 -17.32
C TYR A 9 13.20 -2.89 -16.79
N LEU A 10 13.08 -3.96 -15.98
CA LEU A 10 11.80 -4.34 -15.39
C LEU A 10 11.27 -3.25 -14.46
N TYR A 11 12.13 -2.61 -13.67
CA TYR A 11 11.76 -1.54 -12.76
C TYR A 11 11.18 -0.33 -13.50
N LEU A 12 11.89 0.19 -14.51
CA LEU A 12 11.43 1.30 -15.34
C LEU A 12 10.11 0.96 -16.04
N HIS A 13 9.96 -0.29 -16.48
CA HIS A 13 8.72 -0.75 -17.11
C HIS A 13 7.56 -0.87 -16.12
N GLN A 14 7.80 -1.38 -14.90
CA GLN A 14 6.80 -1.44 -13.83
C GLN A 14 6.27 -0.05 -13.49
N VAL A 15 7.15 0.94 -13.36
CA VAL A 15 6.77 2.33 -13.11
C VAL A 15 5.96 2.89 -14.29
N ALA A 16 6.26 2.51 -15.53
CA ALA A 16 5.47 2.90 -16.69
C ALA A 16 4.07 2.26 -16.69
N VAL A 17 3.97 0.99 -16.32
CA VAL A 17 2.70 0.25 -16.27
C VAL A 17 1.77 0.80 -15.19
N VAL A 18 2.28 1.08 -13.98
CA VAL A 18 1.44 1.68 -12.93
C VAL A 18 0.98 3.09 -13.32
N ASN A 19 1.76 3.80 -14.12
CA ASN A 19 1.36 5.07 -14.74
C ASN A 19 0.45 4.92 -15.97
N ARG A 20 0.11 3.69 -16.37
CA ARG A 20 -0.69 3.38 -17.57
C ARG A 20 -0.10 3.91 -18.88
N LEU A 21 1.20 4.18 -18.93
CA LEU A 21 1.86 4.68 -20.14
C LEU A 21 1.72 3.76 -21.36
N PRO A 22 1.76 2.42 -21.23
CA PRO A 22 1.50 1.54 -22.37
C PRO A 22 0.12 1.73 -23.01
N GLN A 23 -0.86 2.24 -22.27
CA GLN A 23 -2.24 2.45 -22.74
C GLN A 23 -2.49 3.90 -23.15
N ASP A 24 -2.01 4.84 -22.34
CA ASP A 24 -2.47 6.22 -22.39
C ASP A 24 -1.41 7.19 -22.95
N ASP A 25 -0.17 6.73 -23.19
CA ASP A 25 0.94 7.59 -23.64
C ASP A 25 1.50 7.17 -25.02
N ALA A 26 1.13 7.91 -26.06
CA ALA A 26 1.54 7.63 -27.44
C ALA A 26 3.06 7.71 -27.67
N THR A 27 3.76 8.54 -26.89
CA THR A 27 5.22 8.69 -26.98
C THR A 27 5.90 7.45 -26.42
N TYR A 28 5.47 6.98 -25.24
CA TYR A 28 5.96 5.73 -24.65
C TYR A 28 5.66 4.53 -25.56
N GLN A 29 4.45 4.43 -26.09
CA GLN A 29 4.08 3.36 -27.02
C GLN A 29 4.98 3.34 -28.27
N ARG A 30 5.29 4.51 -28.83
CA ARG A 30 6.20 4.62 -29.99
C ARG A 30 7.60 4.16 -29.64
N LEU A 31 8.12 4.58 -28.49
CA LEU A 31 9.41 4.17 -27.98
C LEU A 31 9.52 2.64 -27.89
N MET A 32 8.54 2.00 -27.23
CA MET A 32 8.54 0.55 -27.04
C MET A 32 8.45 -0.20 -28.37
N ARG A 33 7.58 0.24 -29.28
CA ARG A 33 7.48 -0.37 -30.63
C ARG A 33 8.81 -0.29 -31.40
N GLN A 34 9.50 0.86 -31.36
CA GLN A 34 10.78 1.02 -32.05
C GLN A 34 11.86 0.09 -31.47
N LEU A 35 11.92 -0.04 -30.14
CA LEU A 35 12.85 -0.94 -29.46
C LEU A 35 12.57 -2.42 -29.79
N GLU A 36 11.29 -2.80 -29.87
CA GLU A 36 10.85 -4.15 -30.26
C GLU A 36 11.18 -4.48 -31.71
N GLN A 37 10.84 -3.59 -32.66
CA GLN A 37 11.05 -3.81 -34.09
C GLN A 37 12.50 -4.11 -34.46
N ARG A 38 13.46 -3.48 -33.76
CA ARG A 38 14.90 -3.68 -33.98
C ARG A 38 15.52 -4.72 -33.06
N ASN A 39 14.72 -5.41 -32.25
CA ASN A 39 15.18 -6.35 -31.21
C ASN A 39 16.30 -5.74 -30.33
N ALA A 40 16.09 -4.51 -29.84
CA ALA A 40 17.10 -3.77 -29.09
C ALA A 40 17.56 -4.55 -27.85
N PRO A 41 18.88 -4.61 -27.57
CA PRO A 41 19.40 -5.26 -26.38
C PRO A 41 19.00 -4.51 -25.11
N ILE A 42 18.99 -5.21 -23.96
CA ILE A 42 18.53 -4.67 -22.68
C ILE A 42 19.25 -3.36 -22.28
N PRO A 43 20.58 -3.21 -22.39
CA PRO A 43 21.25 -1.95 -22.07
C PRO A 43 20.71 -0.76 -22.88
N GLU A 44 20.45 -0.96 -24.18
CA GLU A 44 19.86 0.08 -25.02
C GLU A 44 18.45 0.44 -24.56
N ARG A 45 17.62 -0.57 -24.24
CA ARG A 45 16.26 -0.35 -23.73
C ARG A 45 16.28 0.47 -22.45
N VAL A 46 17.18 0.15 -21.52
CA VAL A 46 17.34 0.88 -20.26
C VAL A 46 17.68 2.35 -20.52
N GLU A 47 18.73 2.64 -21.31
CA GLU A 47 19.13 4.03 -21.59
C GLU A 47 18.01 4.83 -22.28
N LYS A 48 17.28 4.21 -23.20
CA LYS A 48 16.16 4.84 -23.89
C LYS A 48 14.97 5.11 -22.97
N MET A 49 14.68 4.21 -22.03
CA MET A 49 13.64 4.41 -21.02
C MET A 49 14.06 5.47 -19.99
N VAL A 50 15.33 5.51 -19.57
CA VAL A 50 15.87 6.57 -18.71
C VAL A 50 15.73 7.92 -19.38
N ALA A 51 16.12 8.06 -20.65
CA ALA A 51 15.95 9.30 -21.40
C ALA A 51 14.47 9.74 -21.51
N PHE A 52 13.56 8.79 -21.72
CA PHE A 52 12.12 9.06 -21.70
C PHE A 52 11.67 9.62 -20.34
N TRP A 53 12.10 9.00 -19.23
CA TRP A 53 11.74 9.43 -17.89
C TRP A 53 12.38 10.77 -17.50
N ASN A 54 13.63 11.03 -17.90
CA ASN A 54 14.30 12.31 -17.73
C ASN A 54 13.47 13.44 -18.36
N GLY A 55 13.07 13.26 -19.62
CA GLY A 55 12.22 14.21 -20.33
C GLY A 55 10.84 14.37 -19.70
N ARG A 56 10.22 13.27 -19.27
CA ARG A 56 8.89 13.30 -18.63
C ARG A 56 8.88 14.03 -17.30
N LEU A 57 9.90 13.79 -16.47
CA LEU A 57 9.99 14.36 -15.12
C LEU A 57 10.72 15.71 -15.09
N GLY A 58 11.31 16.14 -16.20
CA GLY A 58 12.09 17.38 -16.27
C GLY A 58 13.34 17.34 -15.41
N VAL A 59 14.02 16.19 -15.34
CA VAL A 59 15.25 16.00 -14.57
C VAL A 59 16.40 15.58 -15.48
N ASP A 60 17.63 15.90 -15.07
CA ASP A 60 18.83 15.54 -15.84
C ASP A 60 19.02 14.02 -15.92
N ASP A 61 18.81 13.33 -14.80
CA ASP A 61 18.97 11.89 -14.69
C ASP A 61 18.13 11.32 -13.55
N VAL A 62 17.11 10.51 -13.89
CA VAL A 62 16.24 9.86 -12.91
C VAL A 62 16.99 8.91 -11.99
N ARG A 63 18.15 8.39 -12.38
CA ARG A 63 18.98 7.51 -11.54
C ARG A 63 19.54 8.23 -10.31
N LYS A 64 19.59 9.57 -10.36
CA LYS A 64 20.05 10.41 -9.25
C LYS A 64 18.92 10.79 -8.30
N LEU A 65 17.67 10.42 -8.60
CA LEU A 65 16.55 10.70 -7.71
C LEU A 65 16.68 9.87 -6.42
N PRO A 66 16.36 10.44 -5.24
CA PRO A 66 16.49 9.74 -3.96
C PRO A 66 15.71 8.42 -3.87
N ARG A 67 14.64 8.26 -4.66
CA ARG A 67 13.75 7.09 -4.67
C ARG A 67 14.04 6.12 -5.81
N TYR A 68 15.03 6.39 -6.65
CA TYR A 68 15.39 5.50 -7.74
C TYR A 68 16.11 4.27 -7.19
N ASN A 69 15.41 3.14 -7.12
CA ASN A 69 15.96 1.90 -6.56
C ASN A 69 15.44 0.65 -7.31
N PRO A 70 16.12 0.25 -8.40
CA PRO A 70 15.80 -0.96 -9.16
C PRO A 70 15.94 -2.27 -8.37
N ALA A 71 16.83 -2.29 -7.37
CA ALA A 71 17.00 -3.44 -6.49
C ALA A 71 15.77 -3.66 -5.60
N GLY A 72 14.98 -2.60 -5.36
CA GLY A 72 13.79 -2.63 -4.53
C GLY A 72 14.12 -2.59 -3.04
N ILE A 73 13.08 -2.70 -2.22
CA ILE A 73 13.15 -2.65 -0.76
C ILE A 73 12.53 -3.95 -0.23
N TYR A 74 13.13 -4.51 0.82
CA TYR A 74 12.60 -5.67 1.53
C TYR A 74 11.75 -5.22 2.71
N GLN A 75 10.81 -6.07 3.10
CA GLN A 75 10.00 -5.81 4.28
C GLN A 75 10.81 -5.98 5.56
N TYR A 76 10.42 -5.24 6.59
CA TYR A 76 11.08 -5.29 7.89
C TYR A 76 10.58 -6.47 8.73
N ASP A 77 11.50 -7.15 9.41
CA ASP A 77 11.18 -8.03 10.54
C ASP A 77 10.79 -7.17 11.74
N THR A 78 9.55 -7.30 12.21
CA THR A 78 9.11 -6.58 13.40
C THR A 78 9.38 -7.37 14.69
N ARG A 79 9.75 -8.65 14.63
CA ARG A 79 10.09 -9.50 15.79
C ARG A 79 11.58 -9.62 16.03
N ARG A 80 12.40 -9.53 14.99
CA ARG A 80 13.86 -9.57 15.12
C ARG A 80 14.40 -8.18 14.83
N ARG A 81 14.98 -7.54 15.86
CA ARG A 81 15.86 -6.36 15.72
C ARG A 81 17.15 -6.69 14.94
N ARG A 82 17.07 -7.43 13.83
CA ARG A 82 18.18 -7.61 12.89
C ARG A 82 18.01 -6.60 11.78
N ALA A 83 18.48 -5.40 12.03
CA ALA A 83 18.72 -4.43 10.97
C ALA A 83 19.62 -5.09 9.91
N GLY A 84 19.14 -5.24 8.67
CA GLY A 84 19.93 -5.70 7.54
C GLY A 84 19.60 -7.08 6.96
N GLU A 85 18.78 -7.91 7.62
CA GLU A 85 18.31 -9.16 6.99
C GLU A 85 17.03 -8.91 6.18
N ALA A 86 17.13 -9.12 4.87
CA ALA A 86 16.00 -9.06 3.94
C ALA A 86 14.99 -10.18 4.25
N ILE A 87 13.89 -9.85 4.92
CA ILE A 87 12.81 -10.81 5.17
C ILE A 87 11.55 -10.43 4.37
N GLY A 88 10.73 -11.43 4.02
CA GLY A 88 9.47 -11.21 3.30
C GLY A 88 9.65 -10.85 1.82
N TYR A 89 8.65 -10.19 1.25
CA TYR A 89 8.61 -9.90 -0.19
C TYR A 89 9.41 -8.64 -0.54
N ARG A 90 10.21 -8.74 -1.61
CA ARG A 90 10.82 -7.59 -2.28
C ARG A 90 9.71 -6.78 -2.96
N ARG A 91 9.71 -5.47 -2.75
CA ARG A 91 8.81 -4.53 -3.43
C ARG A 91 9.60 -3.43 -4.14
N SER A 92 9.12 -3.03 -5.31
CA SER A 92 9.63 -1.85 -6.02
C SER A 92 8.80 -0.63 -5.63
N GLU A 93 9.43 0.54 -5.57
CA GLU A 93 8.77 1.81 -5.26
C GLU A 93 8.89 2.77 -6.45
N ARG A 94 7.84 3.54 -6.68
CA ARG A 94 7.76 4.58 -7.70
C ARG A 94 8.83 5.64 -7.44
N PHE A 95 9.63 5.99 -8.44
CA PHE A 95 10.57 7.10 -8.34
C PHE A 95 9.96 8.42 -8.84
N ASP A 96 8.87 8.33 -9.60
CA ASP A 96 8.29 9.42 -10.38
C ASP A 96 7.42 10.38 -9.57
N LEU A 97 7.16 10.07 -8.29
CA LEU A 97 6.32 10.88 -7.42
C LEU A 97 6.73 10.75 -5.94
N ASP A 98 6.19 11.63 -5.10
CA ASP A 98 6.40 11.61 -3.65
C ASP A 98 5.04 11.48 -2.95
N VAL A 99 4.56 10.25 -2.75
CA VAL A 99 3.21 10.03 -2.18
C VAL A 99 3.09 10.66 -0.80
N ALA A 100 4.14 10.59 0.03
CA ALA A 100 4.11 11.15 1.37
C ALA A 100 3.85 12.67 1.36
N LYS A 101 4.54 13.38 0.47
CA LYS A 101 4.34 14.82 0.28
C LYS A 101 3.02 15.13 -0.40
N GLU A 102 2.72 14.44 -1.50
CA GLU A 102 1.57 14.75 -2.34
C GLU A 102 0.26 14.40 -1.66
N MET A 103 0.19 13.28 -0.92
CA MET A 103 -1.00 12.84 -0.18
C MET A 103 -1.01 13.29 1.28
N ARG A 104 -0.28 14.36 1.63
CA ARG A 104 -0.34 14.94 2.98
C ARG A 104 -1.77 15.31 3.36
N GLY A 105 -2.19 14.90 4.57
CA GLY A 105 -3.57 15.06 5.05
C GLY A 105 -4.53 13.96 4.60
N TYR A 106 -4.00 12.88 4.03
CA TYR A 106 -4.74 11.68 3.65
C TYR A 106 -3.99 10.42 4.09
N ASN A 107 -4.72 9.34 4.25
CA ASN A 107 -4.23 8.05 4.72
C ASN A 107 -4.91 6.91 3.96
N LEU A 108 -4.23 5.77 3.92
CA LEU A 108 -4.82 4.50 3.50
C LEU A 108 -5.44 3.84 4.73
N MET A 109 -6.76 3.82 4.77
CA MET A 109 -7.53 3.30 5.89
C MET A 109 -7.90 1.84 5.64
N HIS A 110 -7.53 0.97 6.57
CA HIS A 110 -8.03 -0.40 6.66
C HIS A 110 -9.08 -0.47 7.77
N GLN A 111 -10.23 -1.05 7.45
CA GLN A 111 -11.33 -1.21 8.40
C GLN A 111 -11.70 -2.67 8.51
N ILE A 112 -11.94 -3.13 9.74
CA ILE A 112 -12.60 -4.40 9.99
C ILE A 112 -14.10 -4.13 9.92
N VAL A 113 -14.75 -4.59 8.86
CA VAL A 113 -16.14 -4.25 8.53
C VAL A 113 -17.10 -4.95 9.51
N GLY A 114 -18.14 -4.24 9.96
CA GLY A 114 -19.16 -4.78 10.87
C GLY A 114 -18.74 -4.98 12.32
N GLU A 115 -17.45 -4.85 12.61
CA GLU A 115 -16.89 -5.15 13.92
C GLU A 115 -16.83 -3.94 14.86
N ASP A 116 -16.78 -4.22 16.16
CA ASP A 116 -16.58 -3.24 17.22
C ASP A 116 -15.09 -3.04 17.56
N ALA A 117 -14.83 -2.21 18.57
CA ALA A 117 -13.47 -1.91 19.01
C ALA A 117 -12.70 -3.15 19.53
N ASP A 118 -13.37 -4.20 20.00
CA ASP A 118 -12.70 -5.41 20.50
C ASP A 118 -12.12 -6.26 19.38
N ALA A 119 -12.71 -6.22 18.18
CA ALA A 119 -12.09 -6.84 17.01
C ALA A 119 -10.79 -6.14 16.61
N TYR A 120 -10.70 -4.81 16.73
CA TYR A 120 -9.45 -4.08 16.49
C TYR A 120 -8.37 -4.51 17.49
N VAL A 121 -8.72 -4.57 18.78
CA VAL A 121 -7.83 -5.04 19.85
C VAL A 121 -7.34 -6.46 19.57
N SER A 122 -8.25 -7.37 19.21
CA SER A 122 -7.94 -8.77 18.90
C SER A 122 -7.06 -8.90 17.66
N MET A 123 -7.32 -8.11 16.61
CA MET A 123 -6.52 -8.11 15.39
C MET A 123 -5.10 -7.62 15.65
N VAL A 124 -4.92 -6.59 16.48
CA VAL A 124 -3.58 -6.12 16.87
C VAL A 124 -2.85 -7.16 17.71
N ASP A 125 -3.52 -7.80 18.68
CA ASP A 125 -2.91 -8.87 19.48
C ASP A 125 -2.42 -10.03 18.60
N LEU A 126 -3.26 -10.43 17.63
CA LEU A 126 -2.91 -11.45 16.66
C LEU A 126 -1.76 -11.01 15.75
N ALA A 127 -1.82 -9.79 15.22
CA ALA A 127 -0.79 -9.27 14.32
C ALA A 127 0.57 -9.19 15.04
N LEU A 128 0.63 -8.63 16.25
CA LEU A 128 1.86 -8.53 17.04
C LEU A 128 2.42 -9.90 17.41
N SER A 129 1.56 -10.89 17.65
CA SER A 129 1.96 -12.30 17.83
C SER A 129 2.63 -12.89 16.57
N HIS A 130 2.28 -12.40 15.38
CA HIS A 130 2.70 -12.93 14.07
C HIS A 130 3.42 -11.91 13.18
N ASN A 131 4.47 -11.27 13.71
CA ASN A 131 5.33 -10.36 12.93
C ASN A 131 4.70 -9.02 12.54
N GLY A 132 3.75 -8.55 13.35
CA GLY A 132 3.21 -7.20 13.29
C GLY A 132 2.71 -6.80 11.91
N SER A 133 2.12 -7.72 11.14
CA SER A 133 1.73 -7.47 9.74
C SER A 133 0.23 -7.67 9.50
N LEU A 134 -0.36 -6.79 8.68
CA LEU A 134 -1.63 -7.05 8.01
C LEU A 134 -1.36 -8.03 6.86
N LEU A 135 -1.92 -9.23 6.96
CA LEU A 135 -1.70 -10.32 6.02
C LEU A 135 -2.90 -10.48 5.09
N SER A 136 -2.64 -10.67 3.80
CA SER A 136 -3.66 -11.13 2.86
C SER A 136 -4.14 -12.54 3.20
N THR A 137 -5.30 -12.93 2.68
CA THR A 137 -5.93 -14.24 2.91
C THR A 137 -4.98 -15.40 2.56
N THR A 138 -4.23 -15.29 1.46
CA THR A 138 -3.22 -16.28 1.05
C THR A 138 -2.03 -16.33 2.00
N GLU A 139 -1.58 -15.19 2.52
CA GLU A 139 -0.51 -15.16 3.52
C GLU A 139 -0.95 -15.77 4.85
N LYS A 140 -2.22 -15.57 5.26
CA LYS A 140 -2.81 -16.25 6.43
C LYS A 140 -2.74 -17.77 6.25
N LEU A 141 -3.21 -18.28 5.10
CA LEU A 141 -3.11 -19.71 4.76
C LEU A 141 -1.66 -20.22 4.77
N ARG A 142 -0.73 -19.47 4.17
CA ARG A 142 0.69 -19.85 4.07
C ARG A 142 1.35 -20.03 5.43
N ILE A 143 0.97 -19.22 6.43
CA ILE A 143 1.54 -19.30 7.78
C ILE A 143 0.67 -20.12 8.75
N GLY A 144 -0.34 -20.83 8.24
CA GLY A 144 -1.21 -21.70 9.04
C GLY A 144 -2.25 -20.97 9.90
N LEU A 145 -2.50 -19.69 9.65
CA LEU A 145 -3.62 -18.97 10.25
C LEU A 145 -4.89 -19.28 9.47
N LYS A 146 -5.95 -19.69 10.19
CA LYS A 146 -7.28 -19.82 9.57
C LYS A 146 -7.69 -18.47 8.95
N PRO A 147 -8.07 -18.44 7.67
CA PRO A 147 -8.64 -17.25 7.06
C PRO A 147 -9.83 -16.75 7.88
N GLY A 148 -9.84 -15.45 8.15
CA GLY A 148 -10.97 -14.72 8.71
C GLY A 148 -11.18 -13.45 7.91
N GLY A 149 -12.44 -13.06 7.74
CA GLY A 149 -12.91 -12.01 6.82
C GLY A 149 -14.26 -12.40 6.22
N MET A 150 -14.95 -11.48 5.56
CA MET A 150 -16.35 -11.67 5.19
C MET A 150 -16.62 -12.51 3.95
N SER A 151 -15.62 -12.82 3.12
CA SER A 151 -15.74 -13.85 2.06
C SER A 151 -14.36 -14.30 1.55
N PRO A 152 -13.60 -15.12 2.32
CA PRO A 152 -12.34 -15.69 1.85
C PRO A 152 -12.47 -16.38 0.48
N GLU A 153 -13.61 -17.00 0.19
CA GLU A 153 -13.91 -17.67 -1.07
C GLU A 153 -14.08 -16.69 -2.25
N ALA A 154 -14.73 -15.54 -2.05
CA ALA A 154 -14.91 -14.51 -3.09
C ALA A 154 -13.60 -13.79 -3.41
N ASP A 155 -12.78 -13.51 -2.39
CA ASP A 155 -11.44 -12.93 -2.56
C ASP A 155 -10.50 -13.91 -3.30
N ILE A 156 -10.62 -15.22 -3.03
CA ILE A 156 -9.87 -16.25 -3.75
C ILE A 156 -10.33 -16.30 -5.21
N ALA A 157 -11.64 -16.22 -5.47
CA ALA A 157 -12.20 -16.27 -6.82
C ALA A 157 -11.88 -15.00 -7.66
N SER A 158 -11.77 -13.82 -7.05
CA SER A 158 -11.48 -12.54 -7.75
C SER A 158 -9.99 -12.26 -7.97
N GLY A 159 -9.12 -13.00 -7.27
CA GLY A 159 -7.68 -12.73 -7.18
C GLY A 159 -7.30 -11.75 -6.06
N GLY A 160 -8.27 -11.23 -5.31
CA GLY A 160 -8.10 -10.31 -4.18
C GLY A 160 -7.44 -10.93 -2.94
N ALA A 161 -7.45 -12.26 -2.82
CA ALA A 161 -6.88 -12.98 -1.66
C ALA A 161 -5.37 -12.81 -1.46
N ASN A 162 -4.68 -12.24 -2.46
CA ASN A 162 -3.26 -11.87 -2.38
C ASN A 162 -3.04 -10.43 -1.90
N TYR A 163 -4.08 -9.68 -1.58
CA TYR A 163 -3.97 -8.24 -1.31
C TYR A 163 -4.51 -7.85 0.07
N VAL A 164 -3.98 -6.76 0.59
CA VAL A 164 -4.52 -6.02 1.74
C VAL A 164 -5.42 -4.92 1.19
N PHE A 165 -6.69 -4.94 1.59
CA PHE A 165 -7.70 -3.98 1.17
C PHE A 165 -7.65 -2.73 2.04
N THR A 166 -7.58 -1.57 1.40
CA THR A 166 -7.56 -0.27 2.06
C THR A 166 -8.41 0.72 1.26
N ARG A 167 -8.70 1.87 1.86
CA ARG A 167 -9.43 2.96 1.21
C ARG A 167 -8.70 4.26 1.45
N TRP A 168 -8.57 5.08 0.41
CA TRP A 168 -8.12 6.45 0.62
C TRP A 168 -9.17 7.22 1.41
N ARG A 169 -8.71 7.87 2.48
CA ARG A 169 -9.50 8.71 3.38
C ARG A 169 -8.75 9.98 3.76
N PRO A 170 -9.46 11.11 3.98
CA PRO A 170 -8.87 12.24 4.68
C PRO A 170 -8.34 11.82 6.06
N ASP A 171 -7.30 12.49 6.52
CA ASP A 171 -6.72 12.26 7.85
C ASP A 171 -7.84 12.33 8.91
N PRO A 172 -7.97 11.29 9.77
CA PRO A 172 -9.05 11.23 10.76
C PRO A 172 -8.96 12.35 11.80
N ARG A 173 -7.80 12.99 11.95
CA ARG A 173 -7.52 14.12 12.85
C ARG A 173 -7.77 15.48 12.18
N GLY A 174 -7.99 15.50 10.86
CA GLY A 174 -8.18 16.71 10.07
C GLY A 174 -9.62 17.21 10.00
N ALA A 175 -9.81 18.42 9.49
CA ALA A 175 -11.13 19.04 9.34
C ALA A 175 -12.08 18.29 8.40
N LYS A 176 -11.53 17.58 7.40
CA LYS A 176 -12.29 16.75 6.43
C LYS A 176 -12.52 15.31 6.91
N SER A 177 -12.22 15.02 8.18
CA SER A 177 -12.33 13.68 8.74
C SER A 177 -13.74 13.11 8.60
N LYS A 178 -13.82 11.86 8.12
CA LYS A 178 -15.06 11.08 8.09
C LYS A 178 -15.38 10.41 9.43
N ARG A 179 -14.51 10.56 10.44
CA ARG A 179 -14.63 10.00 11.79
C ARG A 179 -14.94 8.50 11.78
N GLU A 180 -14.20 7.73 11.00
CA GLU A 180 -14.36 6.27 10.91
C GLU A 180 -13.37 5.58 11.86
N MET A 181 -13.77 4.48 12.50
CA MET A 181 -12.80 3.61 13.18
C MET A 181 -11.95 2.87 12.16
N GLY A 182 -10.67 2.66 12.42
CA GLY A 182 -9.79 2.03 11.45
C GLY A 182 -8.31 2.09 11.80
N PHE A 183 -7.53 1.30 11.07
CA PHE A 183 -6.09 1.45 10.96
C PHE A 183 -5.79 2.43 9.83
N TYR A 184 -5.19 3.57 10.15
CA TYR A 184 -4.80 4.56 9.17
C TYR A 184 -3.31 4.41 8.90
N LEU A 185 -2.99 3.88 7.73
CA LEU A 185 -1.63 3.71 7.26
C LEU A 185 -1.10 5.02 6.67
N LYS A 186 0.21 5.21 6.77
CA LYS A 186 0.94 6.32 6.15
C LYS A 186 0.70 6.32 4.63
N PRO A 187 0.56 7.50 4.01
CA PRO A 187 0.42 7.60 2.56
C PRO A 187 1.59 6.99 1.79
N SER A 188 2.81 7.00 2.36
CA SER A 188 4.01 6.41 1.76
C SER A 188 3.89 4.93 1.40
N VAL A 189 2.95 4.18 2.00
CA VAL A 189 2.70 2.79 1.63
C VAL A 189 2.27 2.65 0.17
N ALA A 190 1.54 3.64 -0.38
CA ALA A 190 1.14 3.67 -1.78
C ALA A 190 2.28 4.05 -2.76
N GLN A 191 3.49 4.30 -2.26
CA GLN A 191 4.67 4.50 -3.11
C GLN A 191 5.01 3.23 -3.90
N ARG A 192 4.54 2.06 -3.46
CA ARG A 192 4.85 0.77 -4.09
C ARG A 192 4.27 0.69 -5.51
N THR A 193 5.03 0.12 -6.45
CA THR A 193 4.57 -0.09 -7.84
C THR A 193 3.47 -1.16 -7.96
N ASP A 194 3.24 -1.94 -6.91
CA ASP A 194 2.17 -2.95 -6.82
C ASP A 194 0.91 -2.41 -6.13
N THR A 195 0.83 -1.10 -5.91
CA THR A 195 -0.36 -0.41 -5.41
C THR A 195 -1.37 -0.24 -6.53
N ILE A 196 -2.56 -0.80 -6.37
CA ILE A 196 -3.66 -0.61 -7.32
C ILE A 196 -4.77 0.17 -6.64
N VAL A 197 -5.10 1.33 -7.20
CA VAL A 197 -6.20 2.20 -6.76
C VAL A 197 -7.33 2.18 -7.77
N TYR A 198 -8.56 2.07 -7.29
CA TYR A 198 -9.79 2.19 -8.06
C TYR A 198 -10.72 3.25 -7.46
N GLU A 199 -11.53 3.91 -8.31
CA GLU A 199 -12.49 4.94 -7.87
C GLU A 199 -13.68 4.36 -7.08
N THR A 200 -14.04 3.11 -7.39
CA THR A 200 -15.12 2.33 -6.79
C THR A 200 -14.63 0.95 -6.40
N ASP A 201 -15.43 0.21 -5.64
CA ASP A 201 -15.10 -1.14 -5.20
C ASP A 201 -15.08 -2.11 -6.39
N HIS A 202 -14.01 -2.89 -6.50
CA HIS A 202 -13.87 -3.93 -7.52
C HIS A 202 -13.55 -5.30 -6.91
N TYR A 203 -13.73 -5.48 -5.60
CA TYR A 203 -13.53 -6.77 -4.92
C TYR A 203 -12.15 -7.38 -5.20
N GLY A 204 -11.13 -6.54 -5.30
CA GLY A 204 -9.76 -6.96 -5.56
C GLY A 204 -9.51 -7.57 -6.95
N ARG A 205 -10.40 -7.32 -7.92
CA ARG A 205 -10.35 -7.93 -9.26
C ARG A 205 -9.07 -7.59 -10.01
N CYS A 206 -8.16 -8.55 -10.10
CA CYS A 206 -6.84 -8.39 -10.74
C CYS A 206 -6.65 -9.18 -12.03
N HIS A 207 -7.70 -9.77 -12.60
CA HIS A 207 -7.61 -10.63 -13.79
C HIS A 207 -8.02 -9.91 -15.09
N GLY A 208 -7.58 -10.47 -16.22
CA GLY A 208 -7.79 -9.88 -17.54
C GLY A 208 -7.13 -8.51 -17.67
N ASP A 209 -7.80 -7.57 -18.33
CA ASP A 209 -7.34 -6.19 -18.48
C ASP A 209 -8.00 -5.22 -17.47
N HIS A 210 -8.60 -5.75 -16.40
CA HIS A 210 -9.37 -4.94 -15.44
C HIS A 210 -8.52 -3.89 -14.74
N VAL A 211 -7.35 -4.29 -14.20
CA VAL A 211 -6.38 -3.36 -13.58
C VAL A 211 -5.99 -2.27 -14.57
N VAL A 212 -5.64 -2.67 -15.79
CA VAL A 212 -5.22 -1.76 -16.86
C VAL A 212 -6.30 -0.74 -17.18
N ARG A 213 -7.58 -1.13 -17.19
CA ARG A 213 -8.69 -0.23 -17.53
C ARG A 213 -9.11 0.67 -16.38
N LYS A 214 -9.11 0.16 -15.14
CA LYS A 214 -9.76 0.82 -13.99
C LYS A 214 -8.78 1.46 -13.01
N HIS A 215 -7.50 1.12 -13.07
CA HIS A 215 -6.51 1.70 -12.16
C HIS A 215 -6.38 3.21 -12.37
N VAL A 216 -6.25 3.94 -11.26
CA VAL A 216 -5.96 5.36 -11.21
C VAL A 216 -4.57 5.59 -10.64
N ALA A 217 -3.71 6.30 -11.37
CA ALA A 217 -2.28 6.34 -11.09
C ALA A 217 -1.78 7.61 -10.36
N ALA A 218 -2.57 8.67 -10.28
CA ALA A 218 -2.10 9.99 -9.87
C ALA A 218 -2.66 10.46 -8.51
N PRO A 219 -1.84 11.07 -7.64
CA PRO A 219 -2.26 11.60 -6.33
C PRO A 219 -3.44 12.58 -6.39
N ALA A 220 -3.52 13.42 -7.43
CA ALA A 220 -4.64 14.35 -7.59
C ALA A 220 -6.00 13.62 -7.68
N GLN A 221 -6.05 12.50 -8.41
CA GLN A 221 -7.24 11.68 -8.51
C GLN A 221 -7.50 10.92 -7.20
N TRP A 222 -6.45 10.42 -6.53
CA TRP A 222 -6.58 9.75 -5.23
C TRP A 222 -7.20 10.66 -4.17
N LYS A 223 -6.79 11.94 -4.11
CA LYS A 223 -7.40 12.94 -3.20
C LYS A 223 -8.87 13.11 -3.48
N ARG A 224 -9.24 13.33 -4.75
CA ARG A 224 -10.64 13.47 -5.17
C ARG A 224 -11.45 12.26 -4.71
N ILE A 225 -10.95 11.05 -4.99
CA ILE A 225 -11.60 9.80 -4.59
C ILE A 225 -11.75 9.67 -3.07
N ALA A 226 -10.72 10.07 -2.30
CA ALA A 226 -10.76 10.05 -0.84
C ALA A 226 -11.89 10.92 -0.27
N GLU A 227 -12.09 12.09 -0.88
CA GLU A 227 -13.10 13.05 -0.47
C GLU A 227 -14.50 12.59 -0.92
N THR A 228 -14.66 12.22 -2.20
CA THR A 228 -15.98 12.03 -2.81
C THR A 228 -16.52 10.61 -2.73
N SER A 229 -15.68 9.59 -2.53
CA SER A 229 -16.11 8.18 -2.56
C SER A 229 -15.94 7.53 -1.18
N SER A 230 -17.01 6.94 -0.65
CA SER A 230 -16.95 6.03 0.49
C SER A 230 -16.48 4.63 0.09
N ASN A 231 -16.71 4.23 -1.15
CA ASN A 231 -16.53 2.86 -1.62
C ASN A 231 -15.32 2.73 -2.56
N ASN A 232 -14.34 3.62 -2.46
CA ASN A 232 -13.10 3.44 -3.20
C ASN A 232 -12.33 2.23 -2.68
N GLU A 233 -11.45 1.70 -3.52
CA GLU A 233 -10.64 0.54 -3.19
C GLU A 233 -9.18 0.81 -3.55
N THR A 234 -8.29 0.54 -2.60
CA THR A 234 -6.85 0.48 -2.83
C THR A 234 -6.31 -0.82 -2.28
N ILE A 235 -5.72 -1.63 -3.16
CA ILE A 235 -5.19 -2.94 -2.82
C ILE A 235 -3.66 -2.95 -2.89
N LEU A 236 -3.05 -3.58 -1.90
CA LEU A 236 -1.60 -3.67 -1.72
C LEU A 236 -1.19 -5.15 -1.67
N LYS A 237 -0.25 -5.56 -2.52
CA LYS A 237 0.08 -6.98 -2.67
C LYS A 237 0.77 -7.57 -1.44
N HIS A 238 0.46 -8.83 -1.16
CA HIS A 238 0.97 -9.70 -0.09
C HIS A 238 0.62 -9.26 1.33
N ASN A 239 1.28 -8.23 1.83
CA ASN A 239 1.18 -7.77 3.20
C ASN A 239 1.61 -6.31 3.35
N VAL A 240 1.19 -5.73 4.46
CA VAL A 240 1.63 -4.43 4.97
C VAL A 240 2.03 -4.62 6.42
N THR A 241 3.30 -4.40 6.74
CA THR A 241 3.76 -4.38 8.13
C THR A 241 3.10 -3.22 8.86
N LEU A 242 2.49 -3.48 10.01
CA LEU A 242 1.69 -2.53 10.77
C LEU A 242 2.59 -1.50 11.45
N LEU A 243 3.61 -1.92 12.19
CA LEU A 243 4.34 -1.01 13.10
C LEU A 243 5.08 0.13 12.40
N ASP A 244 5.68 -0.11 11.24
CA ASP A 244 6.41 0.89 10.45
C ASP A 244 5.49 1.74 9.56
N ASN A 245 4.33 1.21 9.17
CA ASN A 245 3.41 1.87 8.25
C ASN A 245 2.17 2.48 8.90
N LEU A 246 1.89 2.21 10.18
CA LEU A 246 0.76 2.82 10.89
C LEU A 246 1.04 4.30 11.13
N ASP A 247 0.15 5.16 10.64
CA ASP A 247 0.13 6.57 11.04
C ASP A 247 -0.64 6.70 12.36
N CYS A 248 -1.87 6.21 12.39
CA CYS A 248 -2.67 6.18 13.62
C CYS A 248 -3.73 5.08 13.62
N LEU A 249 -4.23 4.79 14.82
CA LEU A 249 -5.38 3.93 15.06
C LEU A 249 -6.51 4.78 15.63
N VAL A 250 -7.71 4.65 15.07
CA VAL A 250 -8.90 5.35 15.57
C VAL A 250 -9.86 4.34 16.20
N LEU A 251 -10.20 4.59 17.46
CA LEU A 251 -11.17 3.83 18.25
C LEU A 251 -12.32 4.76 18.69
N ASP A 252 -13.45 4.17 19.11
CA ASP A 252 -14.66 4.90 19.51
C ASP A 252 -14.70 5.33 20.98
N SER A 253 -13.86 4.73 21.84
CA SER A 253 -13.96 4.91 23.30
C SER A 253 -12.60 4.89 24.03
N PRO A 254 -12.48 5.61 25.17
CA PRO A 254 -11.30 5.54 26.04
C PRO A 254 -11.03 4.14 26.61
N GLU A 255 -12.10 3.37 26.84
CA GLU A 255 -12.03 1.98 27.31
C GLU A 255 -11.32 1.10 26.28
N ALA A 256 -11.70 1.22 25.00
CA ALA A 256 -11.03 0.53 23.91
C ALA A 256 -9.56 0.95 23.79
N LYS A 257 -9.26 2.25 23.93
CA LYS A 257 -7.86 2.74 23.94
C LYS A 257 -7.05 2.09 25.07
N ARG A 258 -7.59 1.96 26.28
CA ARG A 258 -6.90 1.28 27.39
C ARG A 258 -6.59 -0.18 27.06
N ARG A 259 -7.57 -0.95 26.58
CA ARG A 259 -7.36 -2.36 26.18
C ARG A 259 -6.32 -2.49 25.07
N MET A 260 -6.35 -1.59 24.08
CA MET A 260 -5.36 -1.57 23.01
C MET A 260 -3.95 -1.32 23.55
N LEU A 261 -3.78 -0.37 24.47
CA LEU A 261 -2.49 -0.10 25.12
C LEU A 261 -1.98 -1.30 25.92
N GLU A 262 -2.88 -2.03 26.60
CA GLU A 262 -2.52 -3.27 27.30
C GLU A 262 -2.00 -4.34 26.35
N VAL A 263 -2.58 -4.48 25.15
CA VAL A 263 -2.07 -5.39 24.11
C VAL A 263 -0.67 -4.99 23.65
N PHE A 264 -0.44 -3.71 23.33
CA PHE A 264 0.90 -3.25 22.95
C PHE A 264 1.93 -3.50 24.07
N ARG A 265 1.56 -3.22 25.33
CA ARG A 265 2.40 -3.49 26.51
C ARG A 265 2.68 -4.98 26.70
N LYS A 266 1.68 -5.85 26.52
CA LYS A 266 1.82 -7.32 26.56
C LYS A 266 2.88 -7.81 25.57
N HIS A 267 2.97 -7.17 24.40
CA HIS A 267 3.97 -7.47 23.37
C HIS A 267 5.29 -6.71 23.50
N GLY A 268 5.47 -5.92 24.58
CA GLY A 268 6.69 -5.14 24.82
C GLY A 268 6.91 -3.99 23.83
N VAL A 269 5.85 -3.52 23.15
CA VAL A 269 5.92 -2.43 22.18
C VAL A 269 5.42 -1.15 22.84
N THR A 270 6.32 -0.20 23.09
CA THR A 270 6.00 1.12 23.68
C THR A 270 6.18 2.27 22.70
N ALA A 271 6.92 2.04 21.61
CA ALA A 271 7.13 3.01 20.53
C ALA A 271 7.18 2.30 19.17
N LEU A 272 6.82 3.05 18.13
CA LEU A 272 6.92 2.64 16.73
C LEU A 272 8.39 2.74 16.27
N PRO A 273 8.77 2.07 15.17
CA PRO A 273 10.12 2.16 14.59
C PRO A 273 10.56 3.59 14.22
N ASP A 274 9.61 4.50 14.00
CA ASP A 274 9.87 5.93 13.73
C ASP A 274 9.97 6.80 15.00
N GLY A 275 9.95 6.19 16.19
CA GLY A 275 10.14 6.84 17.47
C GLY A 275 8.88 7.39 18.14
N ARG A 276 7.73 7.41 17.45
CA ARG A 276 6.45 7.84 18.05
C ARG A 276 5.98 6.87 19.11
N LYS A 277 5.43 7.37 20.21
CA LYS A 277 4.90 6.50 21.28
C LYS A 277 3.58 5.87 20.84
N VAL A 278 3.30 4.66 21.32
CA VAL A 278 2.04 3.96 21.01
C VAL A 278 0.83 4.77 21.49
N GLU A 279 0.94 5.44 22.64
CA GLU A 279 -0.13 6.26 23.21
C GLU A 279 -0.53 7.45 22.34
N GLU A 280 0.43 7.96 21.55
CA GLU A 280 0.29 9.14 20.70
C GLU A 280 -0.39 8.80 19.37
N ILE A 281 -0.24 7.56 18.89
CA ILE A 281 -0.84 7.11 17.63
C ILE A 281 -2.25 6.54 17.79
N ILE A 282 -2.69 6.25 19.02
CA ILE A 282 -4.05 5.76 19.28
C ILE A 282 -4.95 6.95 19.63
N HIS A 283 -5.91 7.24 18.76
CA HIS A 283 -6.88 8.32 18.95
C HIS A 283 -8.26 7.75 19.27
N VAL A 284 -8.95 8.46 20.16
CA VAL A 284 -10.36 8.20 20.47
C VAL A 284 -11.18 9.29 19.82
N ILE A 285 -12.09 8.91 18.93
CA ILE A 285 -13.07 9.81 18.35
C ILE A 285 -14.45 9.32 18.78
N PRO A 286 -15.09 9.97 19.77
CA PRO A 286 -16.40 9.56 20.24
C PRO A 286 -17.42 9.50 19.10
N GLY A 287 -18.15 8.38 19.02
CA GLY A 287 -19.12 8.14 17.95
C GLY A 287 -18.49 7.89 16.58
N ALA A 288 -17.22 7.49 16.53
CA ALA A 288 -16.59 7.07 15.29
C ALA A 288 -17.41 5.98 14.60
N LYS A 289 -17.73 6.20 13.33
CA LYS A 289 -18.60 5.31 12.56
C LYS A 289 -17.92 3.97 12.36
N ARG A 290 -18.66 2.91 12.67
CA ARG A 290 -18.47 1.60 12.05
C ARG A 290 -18.93 1.73 10.60
N SER A 291 -18.20 1.16 9.65
CA SER A 291 -18.75 1.05 8.30
C SER A 291 -19.97 0.14 8.36
N TYR A 292 -21.13 0.75 8.11
CA TYR A 292 -22.32 0.08 7.63
C TYR A 292 -22.34 0.22 6.11
N SER A 293 -21.48 -0.52 5.44
CA SER A 293 -21.75 -0.92 4.07
C SER A 293 -22.18 -2.36 4.13
N GLY A 294 -23.50 -2.57 4.04
CA GLY A 294 -24.02 -3.81 3.47
C GLY A 294 -23.27 -4.06 2.17
N TRP A 295 -22.77 -5.28 2.07
CA TRP A 295 -22.11 -5.83 0.89
C TRP A 295 -22.96 -5.66 -0.35
#